data_AF-A0A2G1W4T6-F1
#
_entry.id   AF-A0A2G1W4T6-F1
#
_cell.length_a   1.000
_cell.length_b   1.000
_cell.length_c   1.000
_cell.angle_alpha   90.00
_cell.angle_beta   90.00
_cell.angle_gamma   90.00
#
_symmetry.space_group_name_H-M   'P 1'
#
loop_
_entity.id
_entity.type
_entity.pdbx_description
1 polymer ?
#
loop_
_entity_poly.entity_id
_entity_poly.type
_entity_poly.pdbx_seq_one_letter_code
_entity_poly.pdbx_strand_id
1 'polypeptide(L)'
;MDQQSFDELVAAYLDGSLDEQGIETLLRAVESSADLRRQFQEETRLNVLLRESMSEQVEINLMQQNATPAMPKRTAPPPLRSFAWLLLANAAALLIVCGIYFYRNATPETSPPFGICLTVSGSGEAQVERSAGVFPLAPETHVRVGDKVVCGEHARAVLRLVDGSILSLDKGTRVTLASARPEVNLDQGDVLFEVSDRRPDELPFQVHTSLSTIDVMGTIFGLADDGQTKLEVYEGRVSMIRHSDRKRIEVGSQQTVSTKDASFAVQDIAISAQQNTRLVPTDDMTLGRGKLAANSRQLKVEGGKRVIYLRFVVPELGALQTAKLQLTQEIDTGSGKLQVHLGEHSDWDEASLTHDNAPESIQLVDEHSGVVTDGQVVEMDVSKVVTQPGPLTLILTLDKDKENDIWFGSRKGNHPPQLILSTAVI
;
A
#
# COMPACT_ATOMS: atom_id res chain seq x y z
N MET A 1 35.72 -6.55 4.91
CA MET A 1 34.98 -7.70 5.47
C MET A 1 35.10 -8.84 4.47
N ASP A 2 35.22 -10.09 4.91
CA ASP A 2 35.18 -11.22 3.98
C ASP A 2 33.74 -11.53 3.57
N GLN A 3 33.59 -12.29 2.47
CA GLN A 3 32.30 -12.57 1.85
C GLN A 3 31.38 -13.39 2.77
N GLN A 4 31.93 -14.40 3.43
CA GLN A 4 31.16 -15.30 4.28
C GLN A 4 30.59 -14.58 5.51
N SER A 5 31.37 -13.70 6.15
CA SER A 5 30.89 -12.90 7.28
C SER A 5 29.80 -11.91 6.85
N PHE A 6 29.85 -11.40 5.61
CA PHE A 6 28.80 -10.55 5.09
C PHE A 6 27.50 -11.33 4.88
N ASP A 7 27.57 -12.48 4.22
CA ASP A 7 26.40 -13.32 3.94
C ASP A 7 25.71 -13.76 5.24
N GLU A 8 26.48 -14.09 6.29
CA GLU A 8 25.96 -14.42 7.62
C GLU A 8 25.24 -13.23 8.28
N LEU A 9 25.80 -12.02 8.19
CA LEU A 9 25.16 -10.80 8.70
C LEU A 9 23.88 -10.46 7.92
N VAL A 10 23.86 -10.65 6.61
CA VAL A 10 22.67 -10.43 5.77
C VAL A 10 21.59 -11.45 6.11
N ALA A 11 21.92 -12.73 6.26
CA ALA A 11 20.95 -13.76 6.66
C ALA A 11 20.33 -13.47 8.03
N ALA A 12 21.15 -13.13 9.03
CA ALA A 12 20.69 -12.77 10.37
C ALA A 12 19.90 -11.45 10.41
N TYR A 13 20.16 -10.53 9.49
CA TYR A 13 19.34 -9.33 9.32
C TYR A 13 17.96 -9.67 8.76
N LEU A 14 17.91 -10.53 7.74
CA LEU A 14 16.67 -10.91 7.05
C LEU A 14 15.76 -11.81 7.91
N ASP A 15 16.32 -12.59 8.84
CA ASP A 15 15.55 -13.39 9.80
C ASP A 15 15.19 -12.64 11.10
N GLY A 16 15.69 -11.41 11.28
CA GLY A 16 15.43 -10.56 12.43
C GLY A 16 16.17 -10.98 13.71
N SER A 17 17.20 -11.82 13.62
CA SER A 17 18.01 -12.27 14.76
C SER A 17 19.25 -11.42 15.03
N LEU A 18 19.55 -10.45 14.14
CA LEU A 18 20.73 -9.58 14.26
C LEU A 18 20.60 -8.57 15.41
N ASP A 19 21.64 -8.47 16.23
CA ASP A 19 21.73 -7.52 17.33
C ASP A 19 22.20 -6.12 16.87
N GLU A 20 22.12 -5.12 17.75
CA GLU A 20 22.40 -3.72 17.44
C GLU A 20 23.84 -3.50 16.94
N GLN A 21 24.81 -4.25 17.47
CA GLN A 21 26.21 -4.22 17.02
C GLN A 21 26.39 -4.88 15.64
N GLY A 22 25.67 -5.96 15.37
CA GLY A 22 25.62 -6.61 14.07
C GLY A 22 25.03 -5.70 13.00
N ILE A 23 23.95 -4.97 13.32
CA ILE A 23 23.32 -3.99 12.41
C ILE A 23 24.30 -2.88 12.04
N GLU A 24 24.97 -2.27 13.02
CA GLU A 24 25.97 -1.22 12.73
C GLU A 24 27.14 -1.73 11.87
N THR A 25 27.55 -2.99 12.08
CA THR A 25 28.63 -3.62 11.32
C THR A 25 28.21 -3.88 9.88
N LEU A 26 26.99 -4.37 9.68
CA LEU A 26 26.39 -4.57 8.37
C LEU A 26 26.22 -3.24 7.61
N LEU A 27 25.69 -2.20 8.27
CA LEU A 27 25.52 -0.87 7.68
C LEU A 27 26.85 -0.27 7.23
N ARG A 28 27.88 -0.31 8.10
CA ARG A 28 29.23 0.17 7.73
C ARG A 28 29.81 -0.60 6.53
N ALA A 29 29.56 -1.90 6.44
CA ALA A 29 30.02 -2.70 5.31
C ALA A 29 29.32 -2.31 4.00
N VAL A 30 28.00 -2.13 4.03
CA VAL A 30 27.16 -1.69 2.90
C VAL A 30 27.52 -0.26 2.44
N GLU A 31 27.84 0.62 3.39
CA GLU A 31 28.29 1.98 3.07
C GLU A 31 29.68 1.97 2.42
N SER A 32 30.59 1.16 2.93
CA SER A 32 32.00 1.13 2.49
C SER A 32 32.25 0.50 1.12
N SER A 33 31.31 -0.29 0.59
CA SER A 33 31.50 -1.04 -0.66
C SER A 33 30.24 -1.05 -1.54
N ALA A 34 30.40 -0.62 -2.80
CA ALA A 34 29.32 -0.63 -3.78
C ALA A 34 28.86 -2.05 -4.17
N ASP A 35 29.76 -3.03 -4.16
CA ASP A 35 29.43 -4.41 -4.51
C ASP A 35 28.67 -5.11 -3.39
N LEU A 36 29.07 -4.90 -2.12
CA LEU A 36 28.34 -5.40 -0.96
C LEU A 36 26.95 -4.76 -0.86
N ARG A 37 26.85 -3.47 -1.21
CA ARG A 37 25.56 -2.78 -1.28
C ARG A 37 24.62 -3.40 -2.31
N ARG A 38 25.10 -3.66 -3.53
CA ARG A 38 24.30 -4.34 -4.57
C ARG A 38 23.84 -5.70 -4.10
N GLN A 39 24.73 -6.49 -3.51
CA GLN A 39 24.37 -7.82 -3.00
C GLN A 39 23.33 -7.75 -1.87
N PHE A 40 23.48 -6.84 -0.90
CA PHE A 40 22.49 -6.65 0.16
C PHE A 40 21.12 -6.25 -0.39
N GLN A 41 21.09 -5.39 -1.40
CA GLN A 41 19.86 -4.97 -2.06
C GLN A 41 19.22 -6.13 -2.83
N GLU A 42 20.00 -6.93 -3.55
CA GLU A 42 19.51 -8.13 -4.25
C GLU A 42 18.91 -9.15 -3.27
N GLU A 43 19.59 -9.45 -2.18
CA GLU A 43 19.12 -10.40 -1.15
C GLU A 43 17.88 -9.88 -0.42
N THR A 44 17.83 -8.58 -0.11
CA THR A 44 16.64 -7.96 0.51
C THR A 44 15.45 -7.98 -0.46
N ARG A 45 15.69 -7.68 -1.75
CA ARG A 45 14.68 -7.75 -2.81
C ARG A 45 14.16 -9.18 -2.99
N LEU A 46 15.06 -10.17 -3.04
CA LEU A 46 14.71 -11.58 -3.09
C LEU A 46 13.88 -11.99 -1.87
N ASN A 47 14.25 -11.55 -0.67
CA ASN A 47 13.51 -11.86 0.55
C ASN A 47 12.09 -11.27 0.55
N VAL A 48 11.94 -10.01 0.09
CA VAL A 48 10.63 -9.37 -0.07
C VAL A 48 9.79 -10.14 -1.10
N LEU A 49 10.33 -10.42 -2.29
CA LEU A 49 9.62 -11.18 -3.33
C LEU A 49 9.26 -12.60 -2.90
N LEU A 50 10.12 -13.27 -2.13
CA LEU A 50 9.86 -14.59 -1.59
C LEU A 50 8.77 -14.57 -0.52
N ARG A 51 8.77 -13.58 0.37
CA ARG A 51 7.70 -13.41 1.37
C ARG A 51 6.36 -13.14 0.69
N GLU A 52 6.35 -12.26 -0.31
CA GLU A 52 5.15 -11.96 -1.10
C GLU A 52 4.64 -13.18 -1.87
N SER A 53 5.53 -13.94 -2.52
CA SER A 53 5.16 -15.17 -3.24
C SER A 53 4.68 -16.27 -2.30
N MET A 54 5.29 -16.43 -1.12
CA MET A 54 4.81 -17.40 -0.13
C MET A 54 3.46 -17.00 0.45
N SER A 55 3.20 -15.70 0.65
CA SER A 55 1.88 -15.19 1.03
C SER A 55 0.83 -15.51 -0.03
N GLU A 56 1.12 -15.29 -1.32
CA GLU A 56 0.23 -15.66 -2.43
C GLU A 56 -0.07 -17.18 -2.47
N GLN A 57 0.95 -18.01 -2.22
CA GLN A 57 0.81 -19.47 -2.26
C GLN A 57 -0.01 -20.01 -1.09
N VAL A 58 0.10 -19.39 0.09
CA VAL A 58 -0.75 -19.66 1.24
C VAL A 58 -2.20 -19.25 0.92
N GLU A 59 -2.40 -18.09 0.30
CA GLU A 59 -3.74 -17.60 -0.09
C GLU A 59 -4.42 -18.52 -1.12
N ILE A 60 -3.69 -18.98 -2.14
CA ILE A 60 -4.19 -19.97 -3.12
C ILE A 60 -4.55 -21.29 -2.43
N ASN A 61 -3.72 -21.78 -1.51
CA ASN A 61 -4.00 -23.01 -0.77
C ASN A 61 -5.22 -22.90 0.15
N LEU A 62 -5.40 -21.74 0.79
CA LEU A 62 -6.59 -21.44 1.61
C LEU A 62 -7.86 -21.36 0.76
N MET A 63 -7.78 -20.78 -0.45
CA MET A 63 -8.90 -20.77 -1.40
C MET A 63 -9.28 -22.16 -1.89
N GLN A 64 -8.31 -23.05 -2.12
CA GLN A 64 -8.58 -24.43 -2.54
C GLN A 64 -9.15 -25.29 -1.40
N GLN A 65 -8.75 -25.06 -0.15
CA GLN A 65 -9.29 -25.78 1.02
C GLN A 65 -10.72 -25.37 1.38
N ASN A 66 -11.11 -24.12 1.10
CA ASN A 66 -12.46 -23.60 1.38
C ASN A 66 -13.46 -23.81 0.23
N ALA A 67 -13.06 -24.45 -0.87
CA ALA A 67 -13.97 -24.87 -1.92
C ALA A 67 -14.85 -26.04 -1.43
N THR A 68 -16.06 -25.73 -0.96
CA THR A 68 -17.06 -26.73 -0.55
C THR A 68 -17.27 -27.79 -1.64
N PRO A 69 -17.27 -29.10 -1.32
CA PRO A 69 -17.60 -30.13 -2.27
C PRO A 69 -19.08 -30.01 -2.69
N ALA A 70 -19.32 -30.02 -4.00
CA ALA A 70 -20.66 -29.96 -4.57
C ALA A 70 -21.55 -31.09 -4.04
N MET A 71 -22.63 -30.75 -3.34
CA MET A 71 -23.64 -31.72 -2.89
C MET A 71 -24.38 -32.36 -4.08
N PRO A 72 -24.77 -33.64 -3.97
CA PRO A 72 -25.49 -34.34 -5.03
C PRO A 72 -26.92 -33.82 -5.15
N LYS A 73 -27.36 -33.59 -6.39
CA LYS A 73 -28.71 -33.12 -6.75
C LYS A 73 -29.77 -34.08 -6.23
N ARG A 74 -30.56 -33.67 -5.24
CA ARG A 74 -31.82 -34.32 -4.88
C ARG A 74 -32.94 -33.82 -5.81
N THR A 75 -33.55 -34.74 -6.52
CA THR A 75 -34.77 -34.53 -7.30
C THR A 75 -35.99 -34.47 -6.38
N ALA A 76 -36.80 -33.43 -6.52
CA ALA A 76 -38.13 -33.34 -5.91
C ALA A 76 -39.11 -32.65 -6.89
N PRO A 77 -40.42 -32.96 -6.82
CA PRO A 77 -41.36 -32.88 -7.94
C PRO A 77 -42.03 -31.50 -8.10
N PRO A 78 -42.71 -31.21 -9.23
CA PRO A 78 -43.44 -29.96 -9.45
C PRO A 78 -44.91 -30.12 -8.97
N PRO A 79 -45.82 -29.12 -9.07
CA PRO A 79 -45.72 -27.70 -9.50
C PRO A 79 -46.48 -26.71 -8.56
N LEU A 80 -46.47 -25.40 -8.87
CA LEU A 80 -47.68 -24.62 -9.20
C LEU A 80 -47.33 -23.19 -9.68
N ARG A 81 -48.07 -22.75 -10.69
CA ARG A 81 -47.81 -21.61 -11.57
C ARG A 81 -48.35 -20.30 -10.98
N SER A 82 -47.56 -19.23 -11.03
CA SER A 82 -48.09 -17.85 -11.01
C SER A 82 -47.42 -17.00 -12.09
N PHE A 83 -48.26 -16.37 -12.90
CA PHE A 83 -48.02 -15.71 -14.19
C PHE A 83 -47.22 -14.38 -14.11
N ALA A 84 -46.34 -14.21 -13.13
CA ALA A 84 -45.61 -12.96 -12.87
C ALA A 84 -44.15 -12.95 -13.36
N TRP A 85 -43.62 -14.08 -13.84
CA TRP A 85 -42.19 -14.22 -14.19
C TRP A 85 -41.86 -13.92 -15.66
N LEU A 86 -42.87 -13.76 -16.53
CA LEU A 86 -42.64 -13.55 -17.97
C LEU A 86 -42.22 -12.12 -18.34
N LEU A 87 -42.29 -11.15 -17.43
CA LEU A 87 -41.82 -9.78 -17.66
C LEU A 87 -40.38 -9.55 -17.16
N LEU A 88 -39.93 -10.24 -16.10
CA LEU A 88 -38.55 -10.15 -15.61
C LEU A 88 -37.56 -10.98 -16.45
N ALA A 89 -38.00 -12.10 -17.02
CA ALA A 89 -37.16 -12.93 -17.88
C ALA A 89 -36.76 -12.24 -19.20
N ASN A 90 -37.61 -11.35 -19.73
CA ASN A 90 -37.30 -10.62 -20.96
C ASN A 90 -36.29 -9.48 -20.74
N ALA A 91 -36.31 -8.81 -19.59
CA ALA A 91 -35.32 -7.78 -19.26
C ALA A 91 -33.93 -8.38 -19.00
N ALA A 92 -33.86 -9.52 -18.31
CA ALA A 92 -32.61 -10.25 -18.10
C ALA A 92 -32.05 -10.82 -19.41
N ALA A 93 -32.90 -11.37 -20.29
CA ALA A 93 -32.47 -11.84 -21.61
C ALA A 93 -31.97 -10.69 -22.50
N LEU A 94 -32.60 -9.51 -22.46
CA LEU A 94 -32.12 -8.32 -23.17
C LEU A 94 -30.80 -7.77 -22.62
N LEU A 95 -30.59 -7.81 -21.30
CA LEU A 95 -29.30 -7.44 -20.69
C LEU A 95 -28.20 -8.45 -21.01
N ILE A 96 -28.52 -9.74 -21.04
CA ILE A 96 -27.57 -10.80 -21.43
C ILE A 96 -27.27 -10.70 -22.93
N VAL A 97 -28.25 -10.44 -23.78
CA VAL A 97 -28.04 -10.25 -25.23
C VAL A 97 -27.31 -8.94 -25.52
N CYS A 98 -27.62 -7.83 -24.84
CA CYS A 98 -26.86 -6.58 -24.93
C CYS A 98 -25.45 -6.74 -24.37
N GLY A 99 -25.27 -7.47 -23.26
CA GLY A 99 -23.96 -7.79 -22.69
C GLY A 99 -23.14 -8.67 -23.62
N ILE A 100 -23.74 -9.69 -24.23
CA ILE A 100 -23.11 -10.54 -25.25
C ILE A 100 -22.85 -9.75 -26.54
N TYR A 101 -23.73 -8.83 -26.93
CA TYR A 101 -23.55 -7.96 -28.09
C TYR A 101 -22.43 -6.94 -27.85
N PHE A 102 -22.35 -6.32 -26.68
CA PHE A 102 -21.23 -5.46 -26.27
C PHE A 102 -19.93 -6.25 -26.14
N TYR A 103 -19.97 -7.46 -25.57
CA TYR A 103 -18.80 -8.32 -25.45
C TYR A 103 -18.32 -8.86 -26.81
N ARG A 104 -19.24 -9.13 -27.75
CA ARG A 104 -18.91 -9.59 -29.11
C ARG A 104 -18.58 -8.45 -30.08
N ASN A 105 -19.09 -7.24 -29.84
CA ASN A 105 -18.78 -6.04 -30.63
C ASN A 105 -17.69 -5.18 -30.00
N ALA A 106 -17.21 -5.50 -28.79
CA ALA A 106 -15.91 -5.08 -28.32
C ALA A 106 -14.90 -5.74 -29.26
N THR A 107 -14.55 -5.03 -30.33
CA THR A 107 -13.41 -5.38 -31.16
C THR A 107 -12.22 -5.55 -30.23
N PRO A 108 -11.54 -6.70 -30.23
CA PRO A 108 -10.31 -6.83 -29.48
C PRO A 108 -9.36 -5.77 -30.02
N GLU A 109 -9.13 -4.70 -29.26
CA GLU A 109 -8.15 -3.71 -29.64
C GLU A 109 -6.80 -4.40 -29.67
N THR A 110 -6.28 -4.56 -30.88
CA THR A 110 -5.00 -5.19 -31.20
C THR A 110 -3.81 -4.30 -30.84
N SER A 111 -3.94 -3.49 -29.78
CA SER A 111 -2.83 -2.71 -29.26
C SER A 111 -1.82 -3.66 -28.61
N PRO A 112 -0.52 -3.52 -28.93
CA PRO A 112 0.50 -4.44 -28.42
C PRO A 112 0.52 -4.41 -26.88
N PRO A 113 0.78 -5.55 -26.23
CA PRO A 113 0.95 -5.58 -24.79
C PRO A 113 2.14 -4.70 -24.40
N PHE A 114 1.96 -3.87 -23.39
CA PHE A 114 2.99 -2.98 -22.87
C PHE A 114 3.55 -3.46 -21.53
N GLY A 115 2.75 -4.20 -20.77
CA GLY A 115 3.19 -4.79 -19.51
C GLY A 115 2.11 -5.64 -18.85
N ILE A 116 2.39 -6.01 -17.61
CA ILE A 116 1.50 -6.76 -16.72
C ILE A 116 1.54 -6.13 -15.33
N CYS A 117 0.38 -6.03 -14.70
CA CYS A 117 0.31 -5.68 -13.29
C CYS A 117 0.74 -6.86 -12.44
N LEU A 118 1.72 -6.66 -11.56
CA LEU A 118 2.19 -7.68 -10.64
C LEU A 118 1.31 -7.67 -9.38
N THR A 119 1.18 -6.50 -8.75
CA THR A 119 0.48 -6.37 -7.48
C THR A 119 -0.40 -5.13 -7.46
N VAL A 120 -1.47 -5.21 -6.66
CA VAL A 120 -2.32 -4.08 -6.29
C VAL A 120 -2.54 -4.19 -4.79
N SER A 121 -2.27 -3.12 -4.05
CA SER A 121 -2.49 -3.07 -2.59
C SER A 121 -3.42 -1.93 -2.21
N GLY A 122 -4.13 -2.10 -1.08
CA GLY A 122 -5.08 -1.13 -0.53
C GLY A 122 -6.54 -1.37 -0.92
N SER A 123 -7.47 -0.72 -0.22
CA SER A 123 -8.91 -0.88 -0.40
C SER A 123 -9.40 -0.16 -1.66
N GLY A 124 -9.19 -0.79 -2.81
CA GLY A 124 -9.90 -0.61 -4.08
C GLY A 124 -10.14 0.82 -4.59
N GLU A 125 -9.27 1.31 -5.47
CA GLU A 125 -9.52 2.34 -6.52
C GLU A 125 -8.46 2.26 -7.65
N ALA A 126 -7.83 1.09 -7.84
CA ALA A 126 -6.89 0.90 -8.95
C ALA A 126 -7.67 0.50 -10.21
N GLN A 127 -7.50 1.24 -11.29
CA GLN A 127 -8.24 1.05 -12.53
C GLN A 127 -7.37 1.30 -13.76
N VAL A 128 -7.79 0.70 -14.87
CA VAL A 128 -7.25 0.92 -16.21
C VAL A 128 -8.35 1.55 -17.05
N GLU A 129 -8.14 2.79 -17.46
CA GLU A 129 -8.96 3.50 -18.42
C GLU A 129 -8.48 3.14 -19.84
N ARG A 130 -9.41 2.65 -20.66
CA ARG A 130 -9.22 2.35 -22.08
C ARG A 130 -10.28 3.09 -22.91
N SER A 131 -10.08 3.14 -24.22
CA SER A 131 -11.10 3.64 -25.17
C SER A 131 -12.47 2.98 -24.98
N ALA A 132 -12.49 1.69 -24.65
CA ALA A 132 -13.70 0.88 -24.44
C ALA A 132 -14.39 1.10 -23.08
N GLY A 133 -13.74 1.79 -22.14
CA GLY A 133 -14.26 2.03 -20.79
C GLY A 133 -13.22 1.88 -19.69
N VAL A 134 -13.70 1.90 -18.45
CA VAL A 134 -12.87 1.80 -17.24
C VAL A 134 -12.99 0.39 -16.66
N PHE A 135 -11.85 -0.24 -16.39
CA PHE A 135 -11.76 -1.60 -15.88
C PHE A 135 -10.98 -1.62 -14.56
N PRO A 136 -11.31 -2.49 -13.59
CA PRO A 136 -10.49 -2.65 -12.41
C PRO A 136 -9.10 -3.15 -12.78
N LEU A 137 -8.07 -2.61 -12.12
CA LEU A 137 -6.71 -3.13 -12.18
C LEU A 137 -6.56 -4.18 -11.09
N ALA A 138 -6.17 -5.40 -11.47
CA ALA A 138 -5.87 -6.50 -10.58
C ALA A 138 -4.52 -7.14 -10.94
N PRO A 139 -3.91 -7.93 -10.04
CA PRO A 139 -2.77 -8.78 -10.40
C PRO A 139 -3.02 -9.56 -11.70
N GLU A 140 -1.96 -9.74 -12.48
CA GLU A 140 -1.97 -10.37 -13.81
C GLU A 140 -2.73 -9.60 -14.90
N THR A 141 -3.28 -8.40 -14.61
CA THR A 141 -3.92 -7.58 -15.63
C THR A 141 -2.89 -7.08 -16.65
N HIS A 142 -3.07 -7.48 -17.91
CA HIS A 142 -2.27 -6.97 -19.01
C HIS A 142 -2.63 -5.51 -19.33
N VAL A 143 -1.62 -4.64 -19.32
CA VAL A 143 -1.72 -3.25 -19.75
C VAL A 143 -1.19 -3.10 -21.17
N ARG A 144 -1.84 -2.27 -21.97
CA ARG A 144 -1.56 -2.07 -23.40
C ARG A 144 -1.14 -0.63 -23.68
N VAL A 145 -0.54 -0.42 -24.85
CA VAL A 145 -0.29 0.94 -25.34
C VAL A 145 -1.60 1.70 -25.48
N GLY A 146 -1.64 2.92 -24.94
CA GLY A 146 -2.81 3.78 -24.83
C GLY A 146 -3.61 3.58 -23.54
N ASP A 147 -3.34 2.52 -22.77
CA ASP A 147 -3.98 2.34 -21.47
C ASP A 147 -3.51 3.43 -20.50
N LYS A 148 -4.44 3.91 -19.68
CA LYS A 148 -4.17 4.85 -18.60
C LYS A 148 -4.46 4.19 -17.28
N VAL A 149 -3.42 3.99 -16.49
CA VAL A 149 -3.46 3.34 -15.19
C VAL A 149 -3.65 4.41 -14.13
N VAL A 150 -4.66 4.24 -13.27
CA VAL A 150 -5.03 5.20 -12.23
C VAL A 150 -5.08 4.46 -10.90
N CYS A 151 -4.36 4.98 -9.91
CA CYS A 151 -4.40 4.55 -8.51
C CYS A 151 -5.07 5.64 -7.68
N GLY A 152 -6.16 5.31 -6.98
CA GLY A 152 -6.85 6.24 -6.07
C GLY A 152 -6.08 6.55 -4.79
N GLU A 153 -6.73 7.26 -3.87
CA GLU A 153 -6.11 7.80 -2.63
C GLU A 153 -5.58 6.72 -1.65
N HIS A 154 -6.05 5.49 -1.80
CA HIS A 154 -5.68 4.37 -0.94
C HIS A 154 -5.16 3.16 -1.72
N ALA A 155 -4.96 3.28 -3.02
CA ALA A 155 -4.54 2.18 -3.88
C ALA A 155 -3.10 2.40 -4.35
N ARG A 156 -2.31 1.32 -4.41
CA ARG A 156 -0.99 1.30 -5.04
C ARG A 156 -0.92 0.14 -6.01
N ALA A 157 -0.07 0.25 -7.01
CA ALA A 157 0.12 -0.82 -7.99
C ALA A 157 1.56 -0.93 -8.47
N VAL A 158 1.97 -2.16 -8.77
CA VAL A 158 3.27 -2.41 -9.40
C VAL A 158 3.03 -2.98 -10.80
N LEU A 159 3.66 -2.38 -11.80
CA LEU A 159 3.61 -2.80 -13.20
C LEU A 159 4.99 -3.27 -13.64
N ARG A 160 5.06 -4.42 -14.30
CA ARG A 160 6.23 -4.87 -15.04
C ARG A 160 6.00 -4.69 -16.53
N LEU A 161 6.84 -3.90 -17.16
CA LEU A 161 6.79 -3.61 -18.59
C LEU A 161 7.43 -4.74 -19.41
N VAL A 162 7.15 -4.76 -20.71
CA VAL A 162 7.68 -5.78 -21.63
C VAL A 162 9.21 -5.74 -21.79
N ASP A 163 9.84 -4.60 -21.51
CA ASP A 163 11.31 -4.43 -21.51
C ASP A 163 11.95 -4.85 -20.18
N GLY A 164 11.16 -5.36 -19.23
CA GLY A 164 11.60 -5.75 -17.90
C GLY A 164 11.59 -4.61 -16.86
N SER A 165 11.39 -3.36 -17.28
CA SER A 165 11.34 -2.23 -16.37
C SER A 165 10.14 -2.34 -15.42
N ILE A 166 10.29 -1.85 -14.19
CA ILE A 166 9.25 -1.89 -13.16
C ILE A 166 8.83 -0.47 -12.80
N LEU A 167 7.53 -0.27 -12.73
CA LEU A 167 6.91 0.98 -12.29
C LEU A 167 6.10 0.68 -11.03
N SER A 168 6.48 1.31 -9.91
CA SER A 168 5.74 1.25 -8.65
C SER A 168 4.97 2.56 -8.47
N LEU A 169 3.66 2.50 -8.66
CA LEU A 169 2.75 3.63 -8.58
C LEU A 169 2.26 3.78 -7.13
N ASP A 170 2.43 4.98 -6.55
CA ASP A 170 1.86 5.29 -5.25
C ASP A 170 0.38 5.72 -5.38
N LYS A 171 -0.26 6.00 -4.25
CA LYS A 171 -1.63 6.55 -4.20
C LYS A 171 -1.77 7.86 -4.98
N GLY A 172 -2.96 8.10 -5.52
CA GLY A 172 -3.27 9.32 -6.27
C GLY A 172 -2.53 9.44 -7.61
N THR A 173 -1.92 8.36 -8.08
CA THR A 173 -1.06 8.36 -9.26
C THR A 173 -1.81 8.03 -10.53
N ARG A 174 -1.45 8.71 -11.62
CA ARG A 174 -2.01 8.51 -12.95
C ARG A 174 -0.90 8.45 -13.99
N VAL A 175 -0.83 7.32 -14.68
CA VAL A 175 0.19 7.05 -15.69
C VAL A 175 -0.47 6.61 -16.99
N THR A 176 -0.10 7.24 -18.10
CA THR A 176 -0.53 6.85 -19.44
C THR A 176 0.61 6.15 -20.18
N LEU A 177 0.34 4.96 -20.72
CA LEU A 177 1.31 4.15 -21.46
C LEU A 177 1.32 4.60 -22.93
N ALA A 178 2.13 5.62 -23.25
CA ALA A 178 1.98 6.43 -24.46
C ALA A 178 2.31 5.70 -25.77
N SER A 179 3.33 4.84 -25.77
CA SER A 179 3.85 4.20 -26.98
C SER A 179 4.31 2.77 -26.70
N ALA A 180 4.46 1.93 -27.72
CA ALA A 180 5.20 0.65 -27.60
C ALA A 180 6.72 0.87 -27.52
N ARG A 181 7.16 2.09 -27.87
CA ARG A 181 8.48 2.61 -27.51
C ARG A 181 8.50 2.84 -26.01
N PRO A 182 9.66 2.88 -25.36
CA PRO A 182 9.73 2.96 -23.90
C PRO A 182 9.35 4.37 -23.39
N GLU A 183 8.11 4.77 -23.64
CA GLU A 183 7.60 6.12 -23.42
C GLU A 183 6.37 6.05 -22.52
N VAL A 184 6.44 6.77 -21.40
CA VAL A 184 5.41 6.80 -20.38
C VAL A 184 5.11 8.26 -20.02
N ASN A 185 3.83 8.59 -19.87
CA ASN A 185 3.42 9.90 -19.38
C ASN A 185 2.97 9.76 -17.94
N LEU A 186 3.67 10.42 -17.02
CA LEU A 186 3.21 10.64 -15.66
C LEU A 186 2.34 11.90 -15.66
N ASP A 187 1.03 11.71 -15.63
CA ASP A 187 0.07 12.81 -15.68
C ASP A 187 -0.09 13.47 -14.30
N GLN A 188 0.06 12.70 -13.22
CA GLN A 188 -0.05 13.15 -11.83
C GLN A 188 0.49 12.08 -10.86
N GLY A 189 1.04 12.53 -9.73
CA GLY A 189 1.36 11.67 -8.58
C GLY A 189 2.81 11.23 -8.56
N ASP A 190 3.07 10.13 -7.84
CA ASP A 190 4.41 9.67 -7.50
C ASP A 190 4.66 8.26 -8.05
N VAL A 191 5.77 8.08 -8.76
CA VAL A 191 6.18 6.78 -9.30
C VAL A 191 7.66 6.54 -9.04
N LEU A 192 7.96 5.35 -8.51
CA LEU A 192 9.33 4.81 -8.51
C LEU A 192 9.53 3.97 -9.79
N PHE A 193 10.52 4.35 -10.58
CA PHE A 193 10.92 3.66 -11.80
C PHE A 193 12.20 2.88 -11.55
N GLU A 194 12.16 1.58 -11.84
CA GLU A 194 13.35 0.74 -12.03
C GLU A 194 13.46 0.42 -13.52
N VAL A 195 14.26 1.20 -14.24
CA VAL A 195 14.41 1.02 -15.68
C VAL A 195 15.55 0.04 -15.95
N SER A 196 15.26 -1.03 -16.70
CA SER A 196 16.26 -1.99 -17.15
C SER A 196 17.40 -1.31 -17.89
N ASP A 197 18.62 -1.80 -17.73
CA ASP A 197 19.79 -1.32 -18.47
C ASP A 197 19.58 -1.42 -19.98
N ARG A 198 19.89 -0.32 -20.67
CA ARG A 198 19.77 -0.16 -22.11
C ARG A 198 21.13 0.07 -22.72
N ARG A 199 21.32 -0.42 -23.95
CA ARG A 199 22.59 -0.22 -24.65
C ARG A 199 22.71 1.23 -25.14
N PRO A 200 23.93 1.78 -25.26
CA PRO A 200 24.12 3.17 -25.71
C PRO A 200 23.60 3.49 -27.11
N ASP A 201 23.41 2.46 -27.96
CA ASP A 201 22.84 2.57 -29.30
C ASP A 201 21.29 2.44 -29.34
N GLU A 202 20.67 2.11 -28.21
CA GLU A 202 19.22 2.03 -28.07
C GLU A 202 18.61 3.39 -27.72
N LEU A 203 17.32 3.54 -28.01
CA LEU A 203 16.58 4.73 -27.60
C LEU A 203 16.40 4.75 -26.07
N PRO A 204 16.48 5.95 -25.44
CA PRO A 204 16.22 6.10 -24.03
C PRO A 204 14.78 5.72 -23.68
N PHE A 205 14.61 5.21 -22.46
CA PHE A 205 13.30 5.21 -21.81
C PHE A 205 12.94 6.66 -21.51
N GLN A 206 11.83 7.12 -22.06
CA GLN A 206 11.40 8.51 -21.96
C GLN A 206 10.19 8.62 -21.04
N VAL A 207 10.29 9.47 -20.02
CA VAL A 207 9.14 9.81 -19.17
C VAL A 207 8.77 11.26 -19.40
N HIS A 208 7.49 11.51 -19.69
CA HIS A 208 6.94 12.85 -19.80
C HIS A 208 6.13 13.19 -18.56
N THR A 209 6.27 14.43 -18.12
CA THR A 209 5.49 15.05 -17.05
C THR A 209 4.87 16.34 -17.59
N SER A 210 4.03 17.01 -16.81
CA SER A 210 3.45 18.29 -17.22
C SER A 210 4.49 19.38 -17.52
N LEU A 211 5.69 19.32 -16.91
CA LEU A 211 6.70 20.38 -17.02
C LEU A 211 8.06 19.91 -17.55
N SER A 212 8.31 18.61 -17.70
CA SER A 212 9.62 18.08 -18.07
C SER A 212 9.59 16.80 -18.91
N THR A 213 10.69 16.57 -19.62
CA THR A 213 10.99 15.29 -20.29
C THR A 213 12.23 14.68 -19.65
N ILE A 214 12.16 13.39 -19.33
CA ILE A 214 13.18 12.63 -18.64
C ILE A 214 13.67 11.52 -19.58
N ASP A 215 14.97 11.48 -19.87
CA ASP A 215 15.61 10.46 -20.71
C ASP A 215 16.50 9.54 -19.84
N VAL A 216 16.25 8.23 -19.91
CA VAL A 216 16.82 7.22 -19.00
C VAL A 216 17.41 6.03 -19.76
N MET A 217 18.58 5.55 -19.32
CA MET A 217 19.30 4.43 -19.96
C MET A 217 19.49 3.19 -19.06
N GLY A 218 19.05 3.22 -17.82
CA GLY A 218 19.27 2.15 -16.84
C GLY A 218 19.51 2.76 -15.47
N THR A 219 18.42 2.96 -14.72
CA THR A 219 18.41 3.83 -13.53
C THR A 219 17.26 3.46 -12.61
N ILE A 220 17.50 3.55 -11.30
CA ILE A 220 16.44 3.57 -10.28
C ILE A 220 16.22 5.02 -9.85
N PHE A 221 15.02 5.55 -10.08
CA PHE A 221 14.68 6.93 -9.78
C PHE A 221 13.20 7.11 -9.40
N GLY A 222 12.94 8.04 -8.48
CA GLY A 222 11.61 8.53 -8.15
C GLY A 222 11.28 9.76 -9.00
N LEU A 223 10.02 9.84 -9.44
CA LEU A 223 9.51 10.98 -10.18
C LEU A 223 8.12 11.35 -9.66
N ALA A 224 7.95 12.64 -9.33
CA ALA A 224 6.69 13.20 -8.85
C ALA A 224 6.20 14.31 -9.80
N ASP A 225 4.89 14.35 -10.06
CA ASP A 225 4.22 15.46 -10.76
C ASP A 225 2.98 15.93 -9.98
N ASP A 226 3.13 17.01 -9.21
CA ASP A 226 2.09 17.60 -8.34
C ASP A 226 1.91 19.12 -8.59
N GLY A 227 2.14 19.54 -9.83
CA GLY A 227 2.25 20.97 -10.22
C GLY A 227 3.69 21.49 -10.24
N GLN A 228 4.63 20.67 -9.82
CA GLN A 228 6.05 20.73 -10.14
C GLN A 228 6.50 19.33 -10.54
N THR A 229 7.58 19.23 -11.33
CA THR A 229 8.26 17.96 -11.55
C THR A 229 9.45 17.87 -10.63
N LYS A 230 9.45 16.89 -9.72
CA LYS A 230 10.57 16.58 -8.83
C LYS A 230 11.15 15.22 -9.22
N LEU A 231 12.45 15.19 -9.50
CA LEU A 231 13.21 14.00 -9.86
C LEU A 231 14.21 13.68 -8.75
N GLU A 232 14.25 12.42 -8.33
CA GLU A 232 15.18 11.88 -7.33
C GLU A 232 15.84 10.62 -7.90
N VAL A 233 17.16 10.64 -8.10
CA VAL A 233 17.89 9.51 -8.67
C VAL A 233 18.60 8.75 -7.56
N TYR A 234 18.23 7.49 -7.36
CA TYR A 234 18.81 6.62 -6.34
C TYR A 234 20.03 5.88 -6.86
N GLU A 235 19.97 5.38 -8.09
CA GLU A 235 21.07 4.68 -8.76
C GLU A 235 21.10 5.02 -10.25
N GLY A 236 22.30 5.19 -10.82
CA GLY A 236 22.48 5.49 -12.24
C GLY A 236 22.49 7.00 -12.51
N ARG A 237 22.07 7.37 -13.73
CA ARG A 237 22.05 8.76 -14.21
C ARG A 237 20.83 9.01 -15.08
N VAL A 238 20.28 10.20 -14.97
CA VAL A 238 19.10 10.63 -15.72
C VAL A 238 19.35 12.00 -16.34
N SER A 239 18.91 12.20 -17.59
CA SER A 239 18.87 13.52 -18.22
C SER A 239 17.45 14.07 -18.11
N MET A 240 17.30 15.27 -17.54
CA MET A 240 16.02 15.96 -17.42
C MET A 240 16.05 17.25 -18.24
N ILE A 241 14.97 17.49 -19.00
CA ILE A 241 14.77 18.70 -19.81
C ILE A 241 13.52 19.41 -19.29
N ARG A 242 13.68 20.60 -18.73
CA ARG A 242 12.55 21.43 -18.30
C ARG A 242 11.90 22.11 -19.51
N HIS A 243 10.59 22.04 -19.65
CA HIS A 243 9.88 22.55 -20.82
C HIS A 243 9.87 24.08 -20.90
N SER A 244 9.84 24.78 -19.76
CA SER A 244 9.70 26.24 -19.71
C SER A 244 10.86 27.00 -20.35
N ASP A 245 12.10 26.51 -20.19
CA ASP A 245 13.31 27.13 -20.73
C ASP A 245 14.19 26.18 -21.56
N ARG A 246 13.74 24.94 -21.77
CA ARG A 246 14.44 23.88 -22.51
C ARG A 246 15.83 23.58 -21.95
N LYS A 247 16.14 23.97 -20.71
CA LYS A 247 17.39 23.62 -20.07
C LYS A 247 17.43 22.13 -19.81
N ARG A 248 18.56 21.52 -20.19
CA ARG A 248 18.90 20.14 -19.88
C ARG A 248 19.83 20.10 -18.67
N ILE A 249 19.58 19.18 -17.77
CA ILE A 249 20.45 18.88 -16.63
C ILE A 249 20.62 17.36 -16.50
N GLU A 250 21.80 16.93 -16.12
CA GLU A 250 22.04 15.53 -15.72
C GLU A 250 21.96 15.42 -14.21
N VAL A 251 21.25 14.40 -13.73
CA VAL A 251 21.07 14.09 -12.31
C VAL A 251 21.68 12.71 -12.08
N GLY A 252 22.69 12.64 -11.22
CA GLY A 252 23.39 11.42 -10.86
C GLY A 252 22.80 10.73 -9.64
N SER A 253 23.39 9.60 -9.25
CA SER A 253 22.98 8.85 -8.07
C SER A 253 23.06 9.69 -6.80
N GLN A 254 22.07 9.54 -5.93
CA GLN A 254 21.88 10.33 -4.70
C GLN A 254 21.66 11.82 -4.95
N GLN A 255 21.08 12.19 -6.09
CA GLN A 255 20.81 13.59 -6.43
C GLN A 255 19.35 13.84 -6.81
N THR A 256 18.90 15.07 -6.59
CA THR A 256 17.56 15.54 -6.87
C THR A 256 17.57 16.87 -7.60
N VAL A 257 16.50 17.13 -8.35
CA VAL A 257 16.22 18.42 -8.96
C VAL A 257 14.70 18.64 -9.00
N SER A 258 14.26 19.88 -8.78
CA SER A 258 12.85 20.27 -8.94
C SER A 258 12.72 21.40 -9.96
N THR A 259 11.65 21.35 -10.77
CA THR A 259 11.30 22.47 -11.66
C THR A 259 10.88 23.72 -10.93
N LYS A 260 10.50 23.62 -9.65
CA LYS A 260 10.13 24.75 -8.78
C LYS A 260 11.33 25.60 -8.38
N ASP A 261 12.53 25.00 -8.36
CA ASP A 261 13.75 25.72 -8.05
C ASP A 261 14.13 26.64 -9.22
N ALA A 262 14.19 27.95 -8.94
CA ALA A 262 14.51 28.95 -9.95
C ALA A 262 15.88 28.71 -10.60
N SER A 263 16.85 28.20 -9.82
CA SER A 263 18.18 27.83 -10.30
C SER A 263 18.16 26.60 -11.21
N PHE A 264 17.17 25.72 -11.06
CA PHE A 264 17.09 24.41 -11.72
C PHE A 264 18.43 23.68 -11.66
N ALA A 265 18.97 23.58 -10.46
CA ALA A 265 20.29 23.01 -10.18
C ALA A 265 20.13 21.70 -9.41
N VAL A 266 21.04 20.78 -9.68
CA VAL A 266 21.13 19.51 -8.95
C VAL A 266 21.49 19.79 -7.49
N GLN A 267 20.83 19.07 -6.59
CA GLN A 267 21.10 19.03 -5.16
C GLN A 267 21.33 17.57 -4.76
N ASP A 268 22.06 17.33 -3.68
CA ASP A 268 22.13 15.96 -3.14
C ASP A 268 20.79 15.61 -2.51
N ILE A 269 20.32 14.38 -2.71
CA ILE A 269 19.18 13.85 -1.96
C ILE A 269 19.59 13.88 -0.51
N ALA A 270 18.98 14.78 0.26
CA ALA A 270 19.05 14.70 1.70
C ALA A 270 18.44 13.35 2.08
N ILE A 271 19.29 12.38 2.44
CA ILE A 271 18.85 11.21 3.18
C ILE A 271 18.31 11.79 4.48
N SER A 272 17.00 12.04 4.53
CA SER A 272 16.35 12.33 5.79
C SER A 272 16.43 11.02 6.55
N ALA A 273 17.48 10.85 7.35
CA ALA A 273 17.54 9.73 8.27
C ALA A 273 16.23 9.80 9.07
N GLN A 274 15.40 8.78 8.92
CA GLN A 274 14.13 8.69 9.59
C GLN A 274 14.37 7.89 10.87
N GLN A 275 14.02 8.48 12.00
CA GLN A 275 13.98 7.73 13.24
C GLN A 275 12.55 7.20 13.43
N ASN A 276 12.44 5.87 13.43
CA ASN A 276 11.18 5.18 13.71
C ASN A 276 11.11 4.83 15.20
N THR A 277 10.11 5.37 15.88
CA THR A 277 9.79 5.05 17.27
C THR A 277 8.52 4.21 17.31
N ARG A 278 8.60 3.03 17.91
CA ARG A 278 7.44 2.15 18.12
C ARG A 278 6.89 2.37 19.52
N LEU A 279 5.62 2.75 19.61
CA LEU A 279 4.89 2.85 20.86
C LEU A 279 3.87 1.72 20.96
N VAL A 280 3.74 1.14 22.14
CA VAL A 280 2.61 0.28 22.52
C VAL A 280 1.64 1.10 23.37
N PRO A 281 0.33 0.81 23.34
CA PRO A 281 -0.62 1.55 24.15
C PRO A 281 -0.32 1.34 25.64
N THR A 282 -0.41 2.40 26.43
CA THR A 282 -0.34 2.33 27.90
C THR A 282 -1.55 1.62 28.47
N ASP A 283 -2.70 1.79 27.81
CA ASP A 283 -3.98 1.19 28.17
C ASP A 283 -4.75 0.84 26.89
N ASP A 284 -5.35 -0.34 26.86
CA ASP A 284 -6.23 -0.75 25.77
C ASP A 284 -7.47 -1.49 26.29
N MET A 285 -8.64 -1.17 25.75
CA MET A 285 -9.87 -1.77 26.22
C MET A 285 -10.94 -1.84 25.15
N THR A 286 -11.68 -2.94 25.14
CA THR A 286 -12.96 -3.02 24.44
C THR A 286 -14.10 -2.69 25.38
N LEU A 287 -14.86 -1.65 25.05
CA LEU A 287 -16.09 -1.30 25.73
C LEU A 287 -17.29 -1.82 24.93
N GLY A 288 -18.24 -2.50 25.58
CA GLY A 288 -19.47 -2.97 24.94
C GLY A 288 -20.53 -3.49 25.91
N ARG A 289 -21.62 -4.06 25.38
CA ARG A 289 -22.72 -4.60 26.21
C ARG A 289 -22.27 -5.83 27.01
N GLY A 290 -21.79 -5.57 28.23
CA GLY A 290 -21.19 -6.55 29.14
C GLY A 290 -19.70 -6.27 29.32
N LYS A 291 -19.26 -6.13 30.58
CA LYS A 291 -17.85 -5.92 30.93
C LYS A 291 -17.01 -7.06 30.34
N LEU A 292 -16.28 -6.80 29.26
CA LEU A 292 -15.23 -7.70 28.82
C LEU A 292 -14.18 -7.75 29.92
N ALA A 293 -13.69 -8.95 30.23
CA ALA A 293 -12.82 -9.18 31.38
C ALA A 293 -11.59 -8.25 31.32
N ALA A 294 -11.22 -7.65 32.45
CA ALA A 294 -10.05 -6.77 32.60
C ALA A 294 -8.70 -7.40 32.17
N ASN A 295 -8.71 -8.68 31.78
CA ASN A 295 -7.57 -9.49 31.36
C ASN A 295 -7.75 -10.13 29.96
N SER A 296 -8.58 -9.55 29.09
CA SER A 296 -8.67 -10.03 27.70
C SER A 296 -7.32 -9.88 27.00
N ARG A 297 -6.83 -10.93 26.33
CA ARG A 297 -5.64 -10.86 25.47
C ARG A 297 -5.98 -10.32 24.07
N GLN A 298 -7.26 -10.02 23.83
CA GLN A 298 -7.79 -9.56 22.56
C GLN A 298 -8.66 -8.31 22.73
N LEU A 299 -8.64 -7.48 21.70
CA LEU A 299 -9.52 -6.34 21.52
C LEU A 299 -10.55 -6.69 20.44
N LYS A 300 -11.82 -6.46 20.73
CA LYS A 300 -12.91 -6.75 19.81
C LYS A 300 -13.60 -5.46 19.37
N VAL A 301 -13.85 -5.32 18.08
CA VAL A 301 -14.69 -4.26 17.52
C VAL A 301 -15.89 -4.88 16.82
N GLU A 302 -17.09 -4.33 17.06
CA GLU A 302 -18.34 -4.82 16.47
C GLU A 302 -19.34 -3.66 16.36
N GLY A 303 -19.90 -3.43 15.17
CA GLY A 303 -20.77 -2.27 14.93
C GLY A 303 -21.99 -2.24 15.84
N GLY A 304 -22.21 -1.06 16.43
CA GLY A 304 -23.28 -0.79 17.38
C GLY A 304 -23.17 -1.53 18.73
N LYS A 305 -22.11 -2.33 18.97
CA LYS A 305 -21.99 -3.15 20.19
C LYS A 305 -20.68 -3.04 20.93
N ARG A 306 -19.54 -2.93 20.23
CA ARG A 306 -18.20 -2.96 20.80
C ARG A 306 -17.29 -1.95 20.13
N VAL A 307 -16.63 -1.14 20.95
CA VAL A 307 -15.71 -0.08 20.57
C VAL A 307 -14.38 -0.33 21.24
N ILE A 308 -13.28 -0.19 20.51
CA ILE A 308 -11.93 -0.30 21.08
C ILE A 308 -11.42 1.09 21.43
N TYR A 309 -10.82 1.22 22.60
CA TYR A 309 -10.12 2.41 23.05
C TYR A 309 -8.65 2.07 23.24
N LEU A 310 -7.77 2.87 22.64
CA LEU A 310 -6.32 2.76 22.77
C LEU A 310 -5.78 4.07 23.31
N ARG A 311 -4.99 4.01 24.37
CA ARG A 311 -4.29 5.17 24.93
C ARG A 311 -2.79 5.03 24.71
N PHE A 312 -2.18 6.07 24.16
CA PHE A 312 -0.73 6.18 23.99
C PHE A 312 -0.20 7.38 24.76
N VAL A 313 1.09 7.38 25.07
CA VAL A 313 1.81 8.58 25.50
C VAL A 313 2.83 8.91 24.41
N VAL A 314 2.55 9.97 23.66
CA VAL A 314 3.41 10.47 22.60
C VAL A 314 4.61 11.18 23.25
N PRO A 315 5.86 10.78 22.95
CA PRO A 315 7.04 11.44 23.51
C PRO A 315 7.25 12.83 22.89
N GLU A 316 8.28 13.54 23.33
CA GLU A 316 8.80 14.67 22.57
C GLU A 316 9.36 14.16 21.24
N LEU A 317 8.88 14.72 20.13
CA LEU A 317 9.24 14.31 18.78
C LEU A 317 10.00 15.43 18.07
N GLY A 318 10.93 15.05 17.20
CA GLY A 318 11.43 15.93 16.15
C GLY A 318 10.36 16.24 15.11
N ALA A 319 10.76 16.64 13.90
CA ALA A 319 9.79 16.87 12.82
C ALA A 319 9.10 15.56 12.43
N LEU A 320 7.85 15.37 12.88
CA LEU A 320 7.03 14.21 12.55
C LEU A 320 6.77 14.16 11.05
N GLN A 321 7.10 13.03 10.43
CA GLN A 321 6.83 12.76 9.03
C GLN A 321 5.58 11.88 8.88
N THR A 322 5.49 10.79 9.64
CA THR A 322 4.32 9.89 9.62
C THR A 322 4.03 9.32 11.01
N ALA A 323 2.75 9.04 11.29
CA ALA A 323 2.31 8.22 12.40
C ALA A 323 1.31 7.15 11.91
N LYS A 324 1.66 5.88 12.07
CA LYS A 324 0.85 4.74 11.62
C LYS A 324 0.39 3.89 12.81
N LEU A 325 -0.91 3.70 12.93
CA LEU A 325 -1.49 2.72 13.85
C LEU A 325 -1.53 1.35 13.16
N GLN A 326 -0.92 0.35 13.76
CA GLN A 326 -0.92 -1.04 13.30
C GLN A 326 -1.69 -1.92 14.27
N LEU A 327 -2.59 -2.73 13.72
CA LEU A 327 -3.44 -3.68 14.44
C LEU A 327 -3.37 -5.04 13.77
N THR A 328 -2.95 -6.06 14.51
CA THR A 328 -2.85 -7.43 13.98
C THR A 328 -4.11 -8.19 14.35
N GLN A 329 -4.81 -8.73 13.34
CA GLN A 329 -5.92 -9.64 13.54
C GLN A 329 -5.40 -10.96 14.15
N GLU A 330 -6.11 -11.53 15.13
CA GLU A 330 -5.68 -12.78 15.80
C GLU A 330 -6.72 -13.91 15.78
N ILE A 331 -8.00 -13.63 16.06
CA ILE A 331 -8.99 -14.68 16.35
C ILE A 331 -10.10 -14.75 15.31
N ASP A 332 -10.90 -13.69 15.21
CA ASP A 332 -12.04 -13.66 14.29
C ASP A 332 -11.78 -12.64 13.20
N THR A 333 -11.89 -13.11 11.95
CA THR A 333 -11.82 -12.29 10.76
C THR A 333 -13.15 -11.58 10.58
N GLY A 334 -13.14 -10.35 10.09
CA GLY A 334 -14.38 -9.61 9.89
C GLY A 334 -14.32 -8.73 8.67
N SER A 335 -15.44 -8.10 8.35
CA SER A 335 -15.52 -7.16 7.23
C SER A 335 -16.33 -5.94 7.59
N GLY A 336 -16.04 -4.84 6.92
CA GLY A 336 -16.72 -3.57 7.10
C GLY A 336 -15.76 -2.41 6.92
N LYS A 337 -16.20 -1.25 7.37
CA LYS A 337 -15.39 -0.04 7.46
C LYS A 337 -14.94 0.14 8.90
N LEU A 338 -13.71 -0.27 9.17
CA LEU A 338 -13.02 0.02 10.42
C LEU A 338 -12.60 1.47 10.41
N GLN A 339 -12.98 2.23 11.43
CA GLN A 339 -12.73 3.67 11.50
C GLN A 339 -11.95 3.98 12.77
N VAL A 340 -10.90 4.79 12.64
CA VAL A 340 -10.16 5.32 13.79
C VAL A 340 -10.51 6.79 14.00
N HIS A 341 -10.89 7.11 15.23
CA HIS A 341 -11.28 8.45 15.65
C HIS A 341 -10.36 8.96 16.75
N LEU A 342 -10.22 10.28 16.84
CA LEU A 342 -9.61 10.95 17.98
C LEU A 342 -10.63 11.04 19.13
N GLY A 343 -10.19 10.66 20.34
CA GLY A 343 -10.97 10.85 21.57
C GLY A 343 -10.84 12.27 22.14
N GLU A 344 -11.91 12.79 22.73
CA GLU A 344 -11.97 14.13 23.34
C GLU A 344 -10.94 14.32 24.47
N HIS A 345 -10.69 13.27 25.25
CA HIS A 345 -9.75 13.28 26.36
C HIS A 345 -9.03 11.93 26.48
N SER A 346 -7.98 11.89 27.31
CA SER A 346 -7.21 10.68 27.61
C SER A 346 -7.16 10.38 29.12
N ASP A 347 -8.12 10.92 29.86
CA ASP A 347 -8.26 10.77 31.31
C ASP A 347 -8.95 9.46 31.69
N TRP A 348 -8.37 8.33 31.27
CA TRP A 348 -8.86 6.99 31.57
C TRP A 348 -7.72 5.97 31.65
N ASP A 349 -8.01 4.84 32.26
CA ASP A 349 -7.19 3.61 32.22
C ASP A 349 -8.11 2.39 32.13
N GLU A 350 -7.54 1.20 31.95
CA GLU A 350 -8.30 -0.06 31.86
C GLU A 350 -9.14 -0.38 33.12
N ALA A 351 -8.81 0.21 34.27
CA ALA A 351 -9.51 -0.02 35.52
C ALA A 351 -10.71 0.93 35.70
N SER A 352 -10.65 2.12 35.09
CA SER A 352 -11.59 3.22 35.28
C SER A 352 -12.53 3.44 34.11
N LEU A 353 -12.22 2.94 32.90
CA LEU A 353 -13.04 3.17 31.72
C LEU A 353 -14.41 2.46 31.80
N THR A 354 -15.47 3.24 31.61
CA THR A 354 -16.88 2.84 31.63
C THR A 354 -17.63 3.58 30.52
N HIS A 355 -18.91 3.26 30.29
CA HIS A 355 -19.70 4.00 29.31
C HIS A 355 -19.97 5.46 29.72
N ASP A 356 -19.93 5.77 31.02
CA ASP A 356 -20.27 7.10 31.52
C ASP A 356 -19.10 8.09 31.45
N ASN A 357 -17.86 7.59 31.34
CA ASN A 357 -16.63 8.39 31.28
C ASN A 357 -15.75 8.05 30.08
N ALA A 358 -16.26 7.29 29.11
CA ALA A 358 -15.53 7.01 27.89
C ALA A 358 -15.36 8.30 27.07
N PRO A 359 -14.17 8.57 26.52
CA PRO A 359 -13.97 9.71 25.62
C PRO A 359 -14.92 9.64 24.42
N GLU A 360 -15.52 10.77 24.07
CA GLU A 360 -16.31 10.90 22.85
C GLU A 360 -15.40 10.99 21.62
N SER A 361 -15.88 10.49 20.48
CA SER A 361 -15.20 10.64 19.20
C SER A 361 -15.39 12.07 18.66
N ILE A 362 -14.31 12.82 18.53
CA ILE A 362 -14.37 14.23 18.06
C ILE A 362 -13.95 14.42 16.61
N GLN A 363 -13.18 13.49 16.04
CA GLN A 363 -12.71 13.56 14.66
C GLN A 363 -12.48 12.16 14.08
N LEU A 364 -13.02 11.88 12.89
CA LEU A 364 -12.59 10.73 12.08
C LEU A 364 -11.19 11.01 11.51
N VAL A 365 -10.25 10.13 11.80
CA VAL A 365 -8.83 10.31 11.43
C VAL A 365 -8.50 9.56 10.15
N ASP A 366 -8.88 8.28 10.10
CA ASP A 366 -8.70 7.41 8.94
C ASP A 366 -9.71 6.24 8.95
N GLU A 367 -9.84 5.54 7.83
CA GLU A 367 -10.70 4.37 7.70
C GLU A 367 -10.10 3.27 6.82
N HIS A 368 -10.41 2.02 7.15
CA HIS A 368 -10.05 0.84 6.40
C HIS A 368 -11.32 0.07 6.02
N SER A 369 -11.59 -0.05 4.72
CA SER A 369 -12.76 -0.77 4.19
C SER A 369 -12.36 -2.08 3.55
N GLY A 370 -13.02 -3.18 3.92
CA GLY A 370 -12.76 -4.47 3.29
C GLY A 370 -12.96 -5.64 4.22
N VAL A 371 -12.38 -6.78 3.84
CA VAL A 371 -12.26 -7.97 4.69
C VAL A 371 -10.90 -7.91 5.38
N VAL A 372 -10.89 -8.09 6.70
CA VAL A 372 -9.67 -8.30 7.48
C VAL A 372 -9.48 -9.80 7.67
N THR A 373 -8.45 -10.36 7.03
CA THR A 373 -8.17 -11.80 7.00
C THR A 373 -7.25 -12.25 8.14
N ASP A 374 -7.04 -13.57 8.25
CA ASP A 374 -6.26 -14.19 9.33
C ASP A 374 -4.82 -13.66 9.36
N GLY A 375 -4.38 -13.15 10.52
CA GLY A 375 -3.05 -12.59 10.72
C GLY A 375 -2.80 -11.25 10.01
N GLN A 376 -3.80 -10.67 9.33
CA GLN A 376 -3.63 -9.41 8.62
C GLN A 376 -3.28 -8.28 9.59
N VAL A 377 -2.25 -7.49 9.22
CA VAL A 377 -1.94 -6.23 9.87
C VAL A 377 -2.71 -5.12 9.16
N VAL A 378 -3.65 -4.51 9.87
CA VAL A 378 -4.35 -3.31 9.41
C VAL A 378 -3.52 -2.10 9.81
N GLU A 379 -3.09 -1.33 8.83
CA GLU A 379 -2.38 -0.06 9.03
C GLU A 379 -3.31 1.12 8.73
N MET A 380 -3.35 2.08 9.66
CA MET A 380 -4.16 3.30 9.55
C MET A 380 -3.29 4.54 9.82
N ASP A 381 -3.45 5.58 9.00
CA ASP A 381 -2.69 6.84 9.11
C ASP A 381 -3.29 7.78 10.16
N VAL A 382 -2.58 7.95 11.27
CA VAL A 382 -3.01 8.83 12.37
C VAL A 382 -2.13 10.07 12.51
N SER A 383 -1.31 10.38 11.50
CA SER A 383 -0.37 11.51 11.51
C SER A 383 -1.06 12.84 11.83
N LYS A 384 -2.31 13.02 11.38
CA LYS A 384 -3.10 14.25 11.56
C LYS A 384 -3.41 14.58 13.02
N VAL A 385 -3.35 13.60 13.93
CA VAL A 385 -3.73 13.78 15.34
C VAL A 385 -2.57 13.62 16.32
N VAL A 386 -1.38 13.24 15.84
CA VAL A 386 -0.14 13.23 16.62
C VAL A 386 0.54 14.59 16.47
N THR A 387 -0.04 15.62 17.10
CA THR A 387 0.40 17.02 16.91
C THR A 387 1.31 17.54 18.03
N GLN A 388 1.23 16.95 19.22
CA GLN A 388 2.00 17.38 20.38
C GLN A 388 2.35 16.19 21.29
N PRO A 389 3.40 16.32 22.11
CA PRO A 389 3.73 15.33 23.13
C PRO A 389 2.59 15.22 24.17
N GLY A 390 2.45 14.04 24.76
CA GLY A 390 1.47 13.77 25.81
C GLY A 390 0.48 12.65 25.47
N PRO A 391 -0.58 12.50 26.28
CA PRO A 391 -1.50 11.38 26.14
C PRO A 391 -2.42 11.56 24.93
N LEU A 392 -2.60 10.48 24.17
CA LEU A 392 -3.44 10.40 22.97
C LEU A 392 -4.41 9.23 23.10
N THR A 393 -5.69 9.47 22.85
CA THR A 393 -6.71 8.40 22.77
C THR A 393 -7.19 8.23 21.35
N LEU A 394 -7.10 6.99 20.85
CA LEU A 394 -7.66 6.57 19.57
C LEU A 394 -8.83 5.61 19.83
N ILE A 395 -9.95 5.85 19.15
CA ILE A 395 -11.20 5.09 19.31
C ILE A 395 -11.49 4.37 18.00
N LEU A 396 -11.65 3.05 18.04
CA LEU A 396 -11.98 2.26 16.86
C LEU A 396 -13.42 1.77 16.88
N THR A 397 -14.10 2.03 15.77
CA THR A 397 -15.48 1.64 15.51
C THR A 397 -15.57 0.86 14.21
N LEU A 398 -16.61 0.04 14.09
CA LEU A 398 -16.96 -0.67 12.85
C LEU A 398 -18.36 -0.23 12.44
N ASP A 399 -18.56 0.08 11.16
CA ASP A 399 -19.83 0.56 10.62
C ASP A 399 -20.95 -0.48 10.58
N LYS A 400 -20.61 -1.76 10.44
CA LYS A 400 -21.59 -2.83 10.23
C LYS A 400 -22.32 -3.23 11.51
N ASP A 401 -23.61 -2.93 11.55
CA ASP A 401 -24.51 -3.44 12.57
C ASP A 401 -24.90 -4.89 12.28
N LYS A 402 -24.45 -5.81 13.14
CA LYS A 402 -24.81 -7.24 13.28
C LYS A 402 -23.97 -8.24 12.45
N GLU A 403 -23.45 -9.22 13.20
CA GLU A 403 -22.85 -10.51 12.80
C GLU A 403 -21.43 -10.53 12.22
N ASN A 404 -20.72 -9.40 12.15
CA ASN A 404 -19.28 -9.40 11.89
C ASN A 404 -18.55 -8.56 12.93
N ASP A 405 -17.58 -9.20 13.57
CA ASP A 405 -16.63 -8.61 14.47
C ASP A 405 -15.21 -8.87 13.99
N ILE A 406 -14.30 -8.01 14.44
CA ILE A 406 -12.87 -8.20 14.19
C ILE A 406 -12.17 -8.25 15.54
N TRP A 407 -11.31 -9.25 15.72
CA TRP A 407 -10.52 -9.42 16.94
C TRP A 407 -9.07 -9.13 16.64
N PHE A 408 -8.55 -8.10 17.29
CA PHE A 408 -7.16 -7.72 17.25
C PHE A 408 -6.44 -8.17 18.52
N GLY A 409 -5.12 -8.30 18.46
CA GLY A 409 -4.32 -8.50 19.66
C GLY A 409 -4.42 -7.30 20.61
N SER A 410 -4.44 -7.57 21.92
CA SER A 410 -4.31 -6.55 22.97
C SER A 410 -2.84 -6.32 23.31
N ARG A 411 -2.53 -5.21 24.01
CA ARG A 411 -1.23 -4.97 24.65
C ARG A 411 -0.77 -6.12 25.55
N LYS A 412 -1.72 -6.88 26.12
CA LYS A 412 -1.47 -8.08 26.96
C LYS A 412 -1.37 -9.38 26.14
N GLY A 413 -1.62 -9.30 24.83
CA GLY A 413 -1.61 -10.39 23.85
C GLY A 413 -0.24 -10.65 23.24
N ASN A 414 -0.23 -11.36 22.11
CA ASN A 414 1.02 -11.69 21.39
C ASN A 414 1.33 -10.64 20.32
N HIS A 415 0.30 -10.03 19.74
CA HIS A 415 0.44 -8.97 18.74
C HIS A 415 -0.20 -7.67 19.25
N PRO A 416 0.48 -6.94 20.14
CA PRO A 416 -0.07 -5.71 20.70
C PRO A 416 -0.28 -4.66 19.61
N PRO A 417 -1.29 -3.78 19.75
CA PRO A 417 -1.42 -2.60 18.89
C PRO A 417 -0.16 -1.76 18.96
N GLN A 418 0.23 -1.16 17.85
CA GLN A 418 1.46 -0.38 17.76
C GLN A 418 1.21 0.95 17.05
N LEU A 419 1.76 2.02 17.61
CA LEU A 419 1.82 3.32 16.97
C LEU A 419 3.27 3.55 16.52
N ILE A 420 3.50 3.56 15.22
CA ILE A 420 4.81 3.76 14.60
C ILE A 420 4.93 5.22 14.22
N LEU A 421 5.87 5.93 14.84
CA LEU A 421 6.16 7.33 14.60
C LEU A 421 7.45 7.42 13.80
N SER A 422 7.41 8.04 12.62
CA SER A 422 8.59 8.35 11.82
C SER A 422 8.88 9.84 11.90
N THR A 423 10.09 10.20 12.32
CA THR A 423 10.53 11.59 12.47
C THR A 423 11.80 11.83 11.66
N ALA A 424 11.98 13.05 11.17
CA ALA A 424 13.25 13.46 10.61
C ALA A 424 14.32 13.52 11.71
N VAL A 425 15.47 12.90 11.49
CA VAL A 425 16.69 13.14 12.27
C VAL A 425 17.19 14.52 11.87
N ILE A 426 17.28 15.42 12.85
CA ILE A 426 17.76 16.80 12.69
C ILE A 426 19.27 16.83 12.86
#